data_AF-A0A2E0W6M5-F1
#
_entry.id   AF-A0A2E0W6M5-F1
#
_cell.length_a   1.000
_cell.length_b   1.000
_cell.length_c   1.000
_cell.angle_alpha   90.00
_cell.angle_beta   90.00
_cell.angle_gamma   90.00
#
_symmetry.space_group_name_H-M   'P 1'
#
loop_
_entity.id
_entity.type
_entity.pdbx_description
1 polymer ?
#
loop_
_entity_poly.entity_id
_entity_poly.type
_entity_poly.pdbx_seq_one_letter_code
_entity_poly.pdbx_strand_id
1 'polypeptide(L)'
;MRFYLTKRESTHQSIKRIFTGLIKENISLLNNHSEEVDKSIHDCRKNFKKLRAVLRLVRSDLSPHFYKTHNIHFRNLSRKIAGLRDSFVIIEVLENLLKSNNQKVDEFENLINSLREEYFQTKNRILFEENQPQSVITSLNLSLDEFENLPKIEERFAALGNGIKTIYSKGKYFLELTYSDPTSEVFHEWRKNVKYLWHLLQIIQPVNYQVIKRMTIDFKKLSDFIGDEHDLHELQLLLINRNVTNESLFRMINKKQFELRSDAWKLGEKLYEKDADEFTAKLENYYKKWKEK
;
A
#
# COMPACT_ATOMS: atom_id res chain seq x y z
N MET A 1 -0.72 6.16 -16.02
CA MET A 1 -0.92 5.00 -16.95
C MET A 1 -2.10 4.13 -16.48
N ARG A 2 -2.67 3.24 -17.32
CA ARG A 2 -3.79 2.35 -16.91
C ARG A 2 -3.30 1.22 -16.00
N PHE A 3 -3.65 1.24 -14.72
CA PHE A 3 -3.25 0.21 -13.75
C PHE A 3 -4.16 -1.03 -13.79
N TYR A 4 -4.46 -1.55 -14.98
CA TYR A 4 -5.31 -2.72 -15.19
C TYR A 4 -5.03 -3.44 -16.50
N LEU A 5 -5.44 -4.71 -16.59
CA LEU A 5 -5.36 -5.53 -17.80
C LEU A 5 -6.29 -5.00 -18.90
N THR A 6 -5.91 -5.14 -20.16
CA THR A 6 -6.80 -4.80 -21.27
C THR A 6 -6.98 -5.98 -22.20
N LYS A 7 -8.16 -6.10 -22.85
CA LYS A 7 -8.42 -7.19 -23.80
C LYS A 7 -7.56 -7.09 -25.07
N ARG A 8 -7.18 -5.87 -25.45
CA ARG A 8 -6.38 -5.58 -26.66
C ARG A 8 -4.91 -5.95 -26.49
N GLU A 9 -4.49 -6.32 -25.28
CA GLU A 9 -3.14 -6.70 -24.94
C GLU A 9 -3.14 -8.14 -24.43
N SER A 10 -2.08 -8.89 -24.74
CA SER A 10 -1.75 -10.11 -23.99
C SER A 10 -1.51 -9.79 -22.52
N THR A 11 -1.64 -10.79 -21.66
CA THR A 11 -1.32 -10.71 -20.23
C THR A 11 0.12 -10.20 -20.05
N HIS A 12 1.07 -10.71 -20.83
CA HIS A 12 2.46 -10.21 -20.83
C HIS A 12 2.57 -8.73 -21.17
N GLN A 13 1.94 -8.27 -22.26
CA GLN A 13 1.97 -6.86 -22.68
C GLN A 13 1.36 -5.94 -21.63
N SER A 14 0.21 -6.32 -21.05
CA SER A 14 -0.42 -5.54 -19.98
C SER A 14 0.49 -5.44 -18.74
N ILE A 15 1.11 -6.54 -18.32
CA ILE A 15 2.00 -6.54 -17.15
C ILE A 15 3.26 -5.72 -17.40
N LYS A 16 3.91 -5.90 -18.56
CA LYS A 16 5.05 -5.08 -18.99
C LYS A 16 4.70 -3.59 -18.97
N ARG A 17 3.58 -3.20 -19.59
CA ARG A 17 3.09 -1.80 -19.61
C ARG A 17 2.83 -1.26 -18.20
N ILE A 18 2.26 -2.06 -17.30
CA ILE A 18 2.01 -1.64 -15.92
C ILE A 18 3.34 -1.38 -15.19
N PHE A 19 4.33 -2.28 -15.31
CA PHE A 19 5.64 -2.09 -14.70
C PHE A 19 6.35 -0.85 -15.24
N THR A 20 6.56 -0.77 -16.55
CA THR A 20 7.28 0.35 -17.17
C THR A 20 6.55 1.67 -16.96
N GLY A 21 5.22 1.66 -16.99
CA GLY A 21 4.39 2.82 -16.70
C GLY A 21 4.54 3.34 -15.27
N LEU A 22 4.55 2.45 -14.27
CA LEU A 22 4.71 2.85 -12.86
C LEU A 22 6.12 3.37 -12.59
N ILE A 23 7.14 2.77 -13.21
CA ILE A 23 8.53 3.24 -13.13
C ILE A 23 8.64 4.65 -13.72
N LYS A 24 8.13 4.87 -14.94
CA LYS A 24 8.12 6.19 -15.60
C LYS A 24 7.33 7.23 -14.79
N GLU A 25 6.19 6.86 -14.22
CA GLU A 25 5.38 7.74 -13.37
C GLU A 25 6.17 8.15 -12.12
N ASN A 26 6.88 7.22 -11.47
CA ASN A 26 7.74 7.55 -10.33
C ASN A 26 8.90 8.46 -10.68
N ILE A 27 9.56 8.22 -11.83
CA ILE A 27 10.62 9.13 -12.31
C ILE A 27 10.04 10.53 -12.52
N SER A 28 8.88 10.65 -13.16
CA SER A 28 8.22 11.95 -13.39
C SER A 28 7.83 12.65 -12.08
N LEU A 29 7.26 11.92 -11.11
CA LEU A 29 6.89 12.45 -9.79
C LEU A 29 8.11 12.98 -9.04
N LEU A 30 9.24 12.27 -9.12
CA LEU A 30 10.48 12.67 -8.46
C LEU A 30 11.23 13.79 -9.20
N ASN A 31 11.07 13.95 -10.51
CA ASN A 31 11.65 15.08 -11.24
C ASN A 31 10.87 16.38 -11.01
N ASN A 32 9.53 16.32 -10.99
CA ASN A 32 8.66 17.50 -11.00
C ASN A 32 8.08 17.85 -9.62
N HIS A 33 8.85 17.60 -8.56
CA HIS A 33 8.34 17.68 -7.19
C HIS A 33 8.31 19.10 -6.60
N SER A 34 8.80 20.13 -7.30
CA SER A 34 9.12 21.45 -6.75
C SER A 34 7.97 22.16 -6.02
N GLU A 35 6.72 22.00 -6.45
CA GLU A 35 5.56 22.69 -5.84
C GLU A 35 4.73 21.80 -4.88
N GLU A 36 4.75 20.48 -5.05
CA GLU A 36 3.94 19.53 -4.26
C GLU A 36 4.76 18.31 -3.80
N VAL A 37 5.95 18.56 -3.23
CA VAL A 37 6.91 17.49 -2.90
C VAL A 37 6.27 16.33 -2.12
N ASP A 38 5.46 16.65 -1.12
CA ASP A 38 4.94 15.67 -0.17
C ASP A 38 3.93 14.74 -0.82
N LYS A 39 3.10 15.30 -1.70
CA LYS A 39 2.15 14.56 -2.54
C LYS A 39 2.89 13.72 -3.59
N SER A 40 3.91 14.26 -4.24
CA SER A 40 4.74 13.52 -5.19
C SER A 40 5.44 12.32 -4.54
N ILE A 41 6.01 12.48 -3.35
CA ILE A 41 6.62 11.40 -2.58
C ILE A 41 5.56 10.39 -2.11
N HIS A 42 4.40 10.87 -1.68
CA HIS A 42 3.27 10.03 -1.30
C HIS A 42 2.83 9.12 -2.44
N ASP A 43 2.65 9.68 -3.64
CA ASP A 43 2.22 8.92 -4.82
C ASP A 43 3.33 8.02 -5.35
N CYS A 44 4.60 8.44 -5.27
CA CYS A 44 5.75 7.61 -5.57
C CYS A 44 5.78 6.35 -4.67
N ARG A 45 5.55 6.51 -3.35
CA ARG A 45 5.42 5.40 -2.39
C ARG A 45 4.23 4.49 -2.70
N LYS A 46 3.08 5.05 -3.12
CA LYS A 46 1.94 4.22 -3.58
C LYS A 46 2.35 3.37 -4.78
N ASN A 47 3.04 3.96 -5.76
CA ASN A 47 3.47 3.25 -6.96
C ASN A 47 4.53 2.19 -6.68
N PHE A 48 5.45 2.38 -5.72
CA PHE A 48 6.33 1.30 -5.26
C PHE A 48 5.56 0.14 -4.63
N LYS A 49 4.47 0.41 -3.89
CA LYS A 49 3.59 -0.64 -3.37
C LYS A 49 2.88 -1.38 -4.51
N LYS A 50 2.43 -0.66 -5.55
CA LYS A 50 1.84 -1.24 -6.76
C LYS A 50 2.85 -2.11 -7.53
N LEU A 51 4.06 -1.64 -7.79
CA LEU A 51 5.14 -2.41 -8.45
C LEU A 51 5.38 -3.74 -7.73
N ARG A 52 5.46 -3.68 -6.40
CA ARG A 52 5.63 -4.86 -5.55
C ARG A 52 4.39 -5.77 -5.54
N ALA A 53 3.19 -5.23 -5.71
CA ALA A 53 1.97 -6.02 -5.87
C ALA A 53 1.98 -6.75 -7.22
N VAL A 54 2.32 -6.08 -8.32
CA VAL A 54 2.40 -6.68 -9.65
C VAL A 54 3.46 -7.81 -9.67
N LEU A 55 4.62 -7.63 -9.04
CA LEU A 55 5.62 -8.71 -8.89
C LEU A 55 5.08 -9.94 -8.16
N ARG A 56 4.24 -9.74 -7.13
CA ARG A 56 3.59 -10.85 -6.40
C ARG A 56 2.51 -11.52 -7.24
N LEU A 57 1.80 -10.75 -8.07
CA LEU A 57 0.75 -11.24 -8.95
C LEU A 57 1.29 -12.30 -9.91
N VAL A 58 2.38 -11.96 -10.61
CA VAL A 58 2.95 -12.79 -11.68
C VAL A 58 4.07 -13.69 -11.22
N ARG A 59 4.24 -13.85 -9.90
CA ARG A 59 5.38 -14.57 -9.31
C ARG A 59 5.56 -15.99 -9.85
N SER A 60 4.47 -16.68 -10.23
CA SER A 60 4.55 -18.06 -10.74
C SER A 60 5.33 -18.19 -12.04
N ASP A 61 5.39 -17.12 -12.82
CA ASP A 61 6.04 -17.11 -14.15
C ASP A 61 7.42 -16.43 -14.09
N LEU A 62 7.81 -15.94 -12.91
CA LEU A 62 9.12 -15.34 -12.68
C LEU A 62 10.04 -16.34 -12.00
N SER A 63 11.33 -16.32 -12.36
CA SER A 63 12.32 -17.07 -11.59
C SER A 63 12.37 -16.57 -10.13
N PRO A 64 12.63 -17.46 -9.15
CA PRO A 64 12.75 -17.04 -7.75
C PRO A 64 13.78 -15.93 -7.53
N HIS A 65 14.87 -15.96 -8.30
CA HIS A 65 15.90 -14.94 -8.30
C HIS A 65 15.35 -13.59 -8.79
N PHE A 66 14.75 -13.55 -9.99
CA PHE A 66 14.19 -12.32 -10.56
C PHE A 66 13.16 -11.68 -9.63
N TYR A 67 12.21 -12.48 -9.09
CA TYR A 67 11.22 -11.98 -8.14
C TYR A 67 11.86 -11.39 -6.87
N LYS A 68 12.80 -12.13 -6.25
CA LYS A 68 13.40 -11.71 -4.97
C LYS A 68 14.22 -10.43 -5.14
N THR A 69 15.05 -10.38 -6.18
CA THR A 69 15.89 -9.21 -6.51
C THR A 69 15.04 -7.96 -6.65
N HIS A 70 14.04 -7.96 -7.53
CA HIS A 70 13.24 -6.76 -7.80
C HIS A 70 12.29 -6.39 -6.66
N ASN A 71 11.73 -7.37 -5.94
CA ASN A 71 10.90 -7.06 -4.77
C ASN A 71 11.70 -6.41 -3.64
N ILE A 72 12.96 -6.84 -3.42
CA ILE A 72 13.88 -6.20 -2.45
C ILE A 72 14.30 -4.82 -2.96
N HIS A 73 14.66 -4.72 -4.24
CA HIS A 73 15.06 -3.46 -4.88
C HIS A 73 14.01 -2.37 -4.70
N PHE A 74 12.76 -2.60 -5.14
CA PHE A 74 11.68 -1.61 -4.98
C PHE A 74 11.30 -1.34 -3.52
N ARG A 75 11.48 -2.33 -2.61
CA ARG A 75 11.31 -2.09 -1.17
C ARG A 75 12.37 -1.11 -0.65
N ASN A 76 13.62 -1.31 -1.03
CA ASN A 76 14.73 -0.49 -0.57
C ASN A 76 14.66 0.92 -1.17
N LEU A 77 14.32 1.07 -2.45
CA LEU A 77 14.07 2.39 -3.06
C LEU A 77 12.94 3.14 -2.36
N SER A 78 11.83 2.48 -2.07
CA SER A 78 10.72 3.10 -1.32
C SER A 78 11.11 3.54 0.09
N ARG A 79 12.15 2.94 0.70
CA ARG A 79 12.65 3.29 2.04
C ARG A 79 13.51 4.55 2.02
N LYS A 80 14.28 4.78 0.96
CA LYS A 80 15.11 5.99 0.79
C LYS A 80 14.31 7.29 0.90
N ILE A 81 13.05 7.26 0.46
CA ILE A 81 12.13 8.40 0.49
C ILE A 81 11.02 8.26 1.55
N ALA A 82 11.18 7.34 2.53
CA ALA A 82 10.14 7.07 3.52
C ALA A 82 10.00 8.15 4.60
N GLY A 83 11.15 8.67 5.08
CA GLY A 83 11.18 9.65 6.19
C GLY A 83 10.42 10.95 5.90
N LEU A 84 10.20 11.26 4.62
CA LEU A 84 9.44 12.43 4.16
C LEU A 84 7.93 12.34 4.37
N ARG A 85 7.37 11.17 4.71
CA ARG A 85 5.92 11.00 4.82
C ARG A 85 5.48 10.64 6.23
N ASP A 86 6.26 9.81 6.90
CA ASP A 86 5.79 9.15 8.11
C ASP A 86 5.55 10.20 9.24
N SER A 87 6.31 11.30 9.29
CA SER A 87 6.06 12.41 10.24
C SER A 87 4.89 13.34 9.87
N PHE A 88 4.64 13.60 8.58
CA PHE A 88 3.52 14.45 8.14
C PHE A 88 2.16 13.77 8.41
N VAL A 89 2.07 12.47 8.13
CA VAL A 89 0.86 11.68 8.40
C VAL A 89 0.51 11.72 9.89
N ILE A 90 1.49 11.64 10.78
CA ILE A 90 1.25 11.70 12.23
C ILE A 90 0.66 13.05 12.65
N ILE A 91 1.12 14.17 12.05
CA ILE A 91 0.55 15.50 12.29
C ILE A 91 -0.92 15.55 11.83
N GLU A 92 -1.21 15.07 10.62
CA GLU A 92 -2.59 15.02 10.11
C GLU A 92 -3.49 14.14 10.99
N VAL A 93 -2.99 13.01 11.48
CA VAL A 93 -3.74 12.10 12.37
C VAL A 93 -4.06 12.80 13.68
N LEU A 94 -3.08 13.49 14.29
CA LEU A 94 -3.29 14.25 15.52
C LEU A 94 -4.33 15.37 15.31
N GLU A 95 -4.18 16.20 14.28
CA GLU A 95 -5.10 17.29 13.98
C GLU A 95 -6.53 16.79 13.72
N ASN A 96 -6.67 15.72 12.94
CA ASN A 96 -7.98 15.09 12.67
C ASN A 96 -8.60 14.49 13.93
N LEU A 97 -7.79 13.89 14.81
CA LEU A 97 -8.25 13.35 16.09
C LEU A 97 -8.76 14.46 17.01
N LEU A 98 -8.04 15.58 17.12
CA LEU A 98 -8.46 16.73 17.91
C LEU A 98 -9.76 17.35 17.37
N LYS A 99 -9.82 17.57 16.06
CA LYS A 99 -10.98 18.13 15.37
C LYS A 99 -12.23 17.26 15.54
N SER A 100 -12.11 15.95 15.39
CA SER A 100 -13.23 15.01 15.55
C SER A 100 -13.77 14.90 16.98
N ASN A 101 -13.00 15.35 17.98
CA ASN A 101 -13.40 15.36 19.38
C ASN A 101 -13.66 16.78 19.93
N ASN A 102 -13.83 17.77 19.03
CA ASN A 102 -14.05 19.19 19.36
C ASN A 102 -13.02 19.76 20.34
N GLN A 103 -11.78 19.24 20.31
CA GLN A 103 -10.67 19.76 21.11
C GLN A 103 -10.03 20.95 20.40
N LYS A 104 -9.58 21.95 21.17
CA LYS A 104 -8.87 23.10 20.60
C LYS A 104 -7.44 22.69 20.25
N VAL A 105 -7.04 22.95 19.01
CA VAL A 105 -5.68 22.67 18.52
C VAL A 105 -4.64 23.50 19.28
N ASP A 106 -5.02 24.69 19.74
CA ASP A 106 -4.17 25.63 20.50
C ASP A 106 -3.54 24.99 21.75
N GLU A 107 -4.24 24.04 22.40
CA GLU A 107 -3.71 23.33 23.58
C GLU A 107 -2.51 22.41 23.24
N PHE A 108 -2.36 22.05 21.96
CA PHE A 108 -1.31 21.17 21.44
C PHE A 108 -0.37 21.89 20.47
N GLU A 109 -0.46 23.22 20.36
CA GLU A 109 0.25 23.99 19.34
C GLU A 109 1.78 23.81 19.43
N ASN A 110 2.34 23.86 20.64
CA ASN A 110 3.78 23.63 20.85
C ASN A 110 4.24 22.25 20.36
N LEU A 111 3.45 21.20 20.64
CA LEU A 111 3.73 19.85 20.17
C LEU A 111 3.69 19.81 18.64
N ILE A 112 2.61 20.33 18.05
CA ILE A 112 2.42 20.33 16.58
C ILE A 112 3.53 21.10 15.88
N ASN A 113 3.92 22.28 16.39
CA ASN A 113 5.01 23.07 15.83
C ASN A 113 6.35 22.35 15.92
N SER A 114 6.66 21.69 17.05
CA SER A 114 7.88 20.89 17.17
C SER A 114 7.92 19.72 16.15
N LEU A 115 6.78 19.07 15.90
CA LEU A 115 6.67 18.01 14.90
C LEU A 115 6.86 18.53 13.48
N ARG A 116 6.32 19.72 13.19
CA ARG A 116 6.48 20.39 11.88
C ARG A 116 7.93 20.80 11.65
N GLU A 117 8.64 21.27 12.67
CA GLU A 117 10.06 21.62 12.58
C GLU A 117 10.93 20.40 12.27
N GLU A 118 10.76 19.30 13.01
CA GLU A 118 11.50 18.05 12.75
C GLU A 118 11.18 17.45 11.38
N TYR A 119 9.92 17.55 10.98
CA TYR A 119 9.50 17.19 9.64
C TYR A 119 10.23 18.02 8.58
N PHE A 120 10.30 19.34 8.75
CA PHE A 120 11.00 20.24 7.83
C PHE A 120 12.51 19.94 7.78
N GLN A 121 13.14 19.67 8.92
CA GLN A 121 14.55 19.26 8.98
C GLN A 121 14.80 17.94 8.25
N THR A 122 13.99 16.92 8.51
CA THR A 122 14.06 15.62 7.82
C THR A 122 13.85 15.78 6.32
N LYS A 123 12.92 16.66 5.95
CA LYS A 123 12.63 17.00 4.57
C LYS A 123 13.82 17.61 3.85
N ASN A 124 14.44 18.61 4.46
CA ASN A 124 15.61 19.27 3.88
C ASN A 124 16.79 18.32 3.73
N ARG A 125 17.06 17.48 4.75
CA ARG A 125 18.12 16.48 4.68
C ARG A 125 17.91 15.50 3.52
N ILE A 126 16.72 14.90 3.40
CA ILE A 126 16.46 13.89 2.36
C ILE A 126 16.47 14.51 0.95
N LEU A 127 15.90 15.70 0.79
CA LEU A 127 15.77 16.34 -0.53
C LEU A 127 17.06 16.99 -1.00
N PHE A 128 17.76 17.72 -0.13
CA PHE A 128 18.87 18.58 -0.53
C PHE A 128 20.24 18.04 -0.10
N GLU A 129 20.39 17.56 1.13
CA GLU A 129 21.69 17.07 1.62
C GLU A 129 22.04 15.68 1.05
N GLU A 130 21.08 14.75 1.10
CA GLU A 130 21.27 13.38 0.62
C GLU A 130 20.89 13.19 -0.84
N ASN A 131 20.09 14.12 -1.39
CA ASN A 131 19.54 14.05 -2.74
C ASN A 131 18.95 12.66 -3.09
N GLN A 132 18.19 12.08 -2.14
CA GLN A 132 17.59 10.76 -2.29
C GLN A 132 16.66 10.66 -3.52
N PRO A 133 15.86 11.68 -3.90
CA PRO A 133 15.06 11.64 -5.11
C PRO A 133 15.90 11.29 -6.34
N GLN A 134 17.05 11.95 -6.53
CA GLN A 134 17.92 11.69 -7.68
C GLN A 134 18.52 10.28 -7.63
N SER A 135 18.96 9.81 -6.46
CA SER A 135 19.46 8.44 -6.29
C SER A 135 18.41 7.38 -6.67
N VAL A 136 17.15 7.63 -6.30
CA VAL A 136 16.03 6.77 -6.65
C VAL A 136 15.72 6.84 -8.15
N ILE A 137 15.75 8.03 -8.76
CA ILE A 137 15.56 8.20 -10.21
C ILE A 137 16.59 7.40 -11.00
N THR A 138 17.89 7.51 -10.67
CA THR A 138 18.95 6.75 -11.34
C THR A 138 18.70 5.24 -11.27
N SER A 139 18.29 4.74 -10.09
CA SER A 139 17.98 3.32 -9.90
C SER A 139 16.74 2.86 -10.68
N LEU A 140 15.73 3.74 -10.79
CA LEU A 140 14.51 3.49 -11.56
C LEU A 140 14.77 3.47 -13.07
N ASN A 141 15.69 4.29 -13.58
CA ASN A 141 16.09 4.25 -14.99
C ASN A 141 16.73 2.89 -15.34
N LEU A 142 17.62 2.37 -14.50
CA LEU A 142 18.18 1.02 -14.68
C LEU A 142 17.09 -0.07 -14.64
N SER A 143 16.17 0.03 -13.68
CA SER A 143 15.01 -0.87 -13.63
C SER A 143 14.15 -0.77 -14.89
N LEU A 144 14.02 0.42 -15.49
CA LEU A 144 13.19 0.58 -16.68
C LEU A 144 13.74 -0.26 -17.84
N ASP A 145 15.04 -0.22 -18.07
CA ASP A 145 15.71 -0.99 -19.13
C ASP A 145 15.57 -2.51 -18.90
N GLU A 146 15.68 -2.96 -17.64
CA GLU A 146 15.47 -4.36 -17.28
C GLU A 146 14.02 -4.80 -17.52
N PHE A 147 13.03 -4.00 -17.12
CA PHE A 147 11.61 -4.32 -17.28
C PHE A 147 11.09 -4.13 -18.71
N GLU A 148 11.84 -3.46 -19.60
CA GLU A 148 11.60 -3.55 -21.04
C GLU A 148 11.83 -4.99 -21.55
N ASN A 149 12.70 -5.77 -20.91
CA ASN A 149 12.96 -7.17 -21.20
C ASN A 149 12.35 -8.11 -20.14
N LEU A 150 11.12 -7.80 -19.70
CA LEU A 150 10.39 -8.61 -18.72
C LEU A 150 10.33 -10.09 -19.16
N PRO A 151 10.57 -11.06 -18.25
CA PRO A 151 10.32 -12.47 -18.54
C PRO A 151 8.90 -12.71 -19.07
N LYS A 152 8.75 -13.73 -19.92
CA LYS A 152 7.45 -14.07 -20.50
C LYS A 152 6.44 -14.39 -19.40
N ILE A 153 5.30 -13.72 -19.46
CA ILE A 153 4.14 -14.04 -18.62
C ILE A 153 3.16 -14.77 -19.51
N GLU A 154 2.70 -15.93 -19.05
CA GLU A 154 1.94 -16.84 -19.86
C GLU A 154 0.47 -16.44 -19.94
N GLU A 155 -0.17 -16.75 -21.07
CA GLU A 155 -1.57 -16.37 -21.32
C GLU A 155 -2.54 -17.35 -20.67
N ARG A 156 -2.49 -17.44 -19.33
CA ARG A 156 -3.36 -18.31 -18.54
C ARG A 156 -3.72 -17.66 -17.22
N PHE A 157 -4.90 -17.99 -16.67
CA PHE A 157 -5.29 -17.45 -15.37
C PHE A 157 -4.29 -17.79 -14.27
N ALA A 158 -3.68 -18.98 -14.29
CA ALA A 158 -2.70 -19.39 -13.27
C ALA A 158 -1.49 -18.45 -13.14
N ALA A 159 -1.13 -17.70 -14.21
CA ALA A 159 -0.08 -16.68 -14.18
C ALA A 159 -0.43 -15.50 -13.24
N LEU A 160 -1.71 -15.30 -12.93
CA LEU A 160 -2.24 -14.24 -12.06
C LEU A 160 -2.86 -14.82 -10.78
N GLY A 161 -3.68 -15.87 -10.95
CA GLY A 161 -4.49 -16.51 -9.92
C GLY A 161 -3.65 -17.05 -8.77
N ASN A 162 -2.47 -17.61 -9.02
CA ASN A 162 -1.59 -18.13 -7.97
C ASN A 162 -1.09 -17.03 -7.02
N GLY A 163 -0.75 -15.86 -7.57
CA GLY A 163 -0.39 -14.69 -6.79
C GLY A 163 -1.56 -14.18 -5.95
N ILE A 164 -2.75 -14.10 -6.53
CA ILE A 164 -3.98 -13.72 -5.83
C ILE A 164 -4.30 -14.70 -4.70
N LYS A 165 -4.28 -16.02 -4.98
CA LYS A 165 -4.53 -17.09 -4.01
C LYS A 165 -3.63 -16.94 -2.81
N THR A 166 -2.32 -16.80 -3.05
CA THR A 166 -1.31 -16.68 -1.99
C THR A 166 -1.56 -15.47 -1.09
N ILE A 167 -1.88 -14.31 -1.67
CA ILE A 167 -2.13 -13.09 -0.89
C ILE A 167 -3.46 -13.14 -0.14
N TYR A 168 -4.49 -13.72 -0.75
CA TYR A 168 -5.78 -13.95 -0.10
C TYR A 168 -5.65 -14.88 1.10
N SER A 169 -5.01 -16.05 0.94
CA SER A 169 -4.76 -16.99 2.03
C SER A 169 -4.01 -16.33 3.20
N LYS A 170 -2.98 -15.54 2.90
CA LYS A 170 -2.23 -14.81 3.95
C LYS A 170 -3.08 -13.75 4.62
N GLY A 171 -3.88 -13.02 3.86
CA GLY A 171 -4.82 -12.04 4.41
C GLY A 171 -5.82 -12.67 5.37
N LYS A 172 -6.38 -13.83 5.01
CA LYS A 172 -7.28 -14.62 5.87
C LYS A 172 -6.57 -15.14 7.12
N TYR A 173 -5.40 -15.74 6.97
CA TYR A 173 -4.58 -16.21 8.09
C TYR A 173 -4.29 -15.09 9.10
N PHE A 174 -3.86 -13.91 8.63
CA PHE A 174 -3.57 -12.81 9.53
C PHE A 174 -4.83 -12.20 10.15
N LEU A 175 -5.98 -12.18 9.44
CA LEU A 175 -7.26 -11.84 10.07
C LEU A 175 -7.54 -12.79 11.24
N GLU A 176 -7.48 -14.10 11.02
CA GLU A 176 -7.72 -15.10 12.07
C GLU A 176 -6.75 -14.92 13.25
N LEU A 177 -5.47 -14.67 12.95
CA LEU A 177 -4.44 -14.43 13.97
C LEU A 177 -4.70 -13.16 14.78
N THR A 178 -5.33 -12.11 14.22
CA THR A 178 -5.68 -10.90 15.01
C THR A 178 -6.66 -11.18 16.15
N TYR A 179 -7.43 -12.27 16.10
CA TYR A 179 -8.34 -12.62 17.22
C TYR A 179 -7.61 -13.32 18.36
N SER A 180 -6.64 -14.19 18.05
CA SER A 180 -5.89 -14.94 19.05
C SER A 180 -4.66 -14.20 19.57
N ASP A 181 -4.03 -13.36 18.74
CA ASP A 181 -2.79 -12.64 19.03
C ASP A 181 -2.81 -11.22 18.40
N PRO A 182 -3.53 -10.26 19.03
CA PRO A 182 -3.75 -8.91 18.49
C PRO A 182 -2.53 -7.98 18.64
N THR A 183 -1.34 -8.43 18.27
CA THR A 183 -0.10 -7.62 18.31
C THR A 183 -0.02 -6.64 17.14
N SER A 184 0.75 -5.56 17.33
CA SER A 184 0.97 -4.54 16.29
C SER A 184 1.58 -5.15 15.02
N GLU A 185 2.47 -6.13 15.19
CA GLU A 185 3.11 -6.89 14.12
C GLU A 185 2.09 -7.70 13.29
N VAL A 186 1.14 -8.36 13.96
CA VAL A 186 0.06 -9.12 13.31
C VAL A 186 -0.87 -8.20 12.53
N PHE A 187 -1.30 -7.08 13.13
CA PHE A 187 -2.09 -6.06 12.42
C PHE A 187 -1.34 -5.46 11.24
N HIS A 188 -0.03 -5.21 11.37
CA HIS A 188 0.81 -4.70 10.30
C HIS A 188 0.89 -5.68 9.12
N GLU A 189 1.11 -6.97 9.40
CA GLU A 189 1.14 -8.01 8.37
C GLU A 189 -0.24 -8.23 7.73
N TRP A 190 -1.33 -8.16 8.52
CA TRP A 190 -2.68 -8.21 7.97
C TRP A 190 -2.93 -7.06 6.98
N ARG A 191 -2.67 -5.83 7.42
CA ARG A 191 -2.79 -4.61 6.61
C ARG A 191 -2.02 -4.72 5.29
N LYS A 192 -0.79 -5.21 5.36
CA LYS A 192 0.08 -5.38 4.20
C LYS A 192 -0.53 -6.33 3.18
N ASN A 193 -1.11 -7.46 3.61
CA ASN A 193 -1.76 -8.41 2.71
C ASN A 193 -3.07 -7.86 2.12
N VAL A 194 -3.90 -7.18 2.93
CA VAL A 194 -5.11 -6.47 2.45
C VAL A 194 -4.75 -5.45 1.37
N LYS A 195 -3.70 -4.66 1.59
CA LYS A 195 -3.23 -3.65 0.62
C LYS A 195 -2.70 -4.27 -0.67
N TYR A 196 -2.00 -5.40 -0.58
CA TYR A 196 -1.60 -6.12 -1.78
C TYR A 196 -2.81 -6.63 -2.55
N LEU A 197 -3.75 -7.29 -1.87
CA LEU A 197 -4.95 -7.83 -2.52
C LEU A 197 -5.78 -6.74 -3.20
N TRP A 198 -5.96 -5.60 -2.54
CA TRP A 198 -6.59 -4.41 -3.14
C TRP A 198 -5.94 -4.04 -4.48
N HIS A 199 -4.61 -3.91 -4.53
CA HIS A 199 -3.90 -3.59 -5.77
C HIS A 199 -4.01 -4.71 -6.83
N LEU A 200 -4.00 -5.99 -6.42
CA LEU A 200 -4.19 -7.10 -7.35
C LEU A 200 -5.58 -7.05 -8.00
N LEU A 201 -6.61 -6.78 -7.20
CA LEU A 201 -8.00 -6.65 -7.70
C LEU A 201 -8.16 -5.46 -8.64
N GLN A 202 -7.45 -4.34 -8.41
CA GLN A 202 -7.41 -3.23 -9.38
C GLN A 202 -6.89 -3.69 -10.75
N ILE A 203 -5.84 -4.51 -10.77
CA ILE A 203 -5.22 -4.99 -12.02
C ILE A 203 -6.21 -5.84 -12.82
N ILE A 204 -6.88 -6.78 -12.16
CA ILE A 204 -7.83 -7.69 -12.82
C ILE A 204 -9.25 -7.13 -12.90
N GLN A 205 -9.50 -5.88 -12.47
CA GLN A 205 -10.83 -5.28 -12.45
C GLN A 205 -11.60 -5.44 -13.77
N PRO A 206 -11.00 -5.29 -14.96
CA PRO A 206 -11.72 -5.43 -16.23
C PRO A 206 -12.22 -6.85 -16.55
N VAL A 207 -11.70 -7.88 -15.88
CA VAL A 207 -12.10 -9.28 -16.08
C VAL A 207 -13.58 -9.49 -15.77
N ASN A 208 -14.07 -8.86 -14.70
CA ASN A 208 -15.50 -8.70 -14.44
C ASN A 208 -15.68 -7.38 -13.69
N TYR A 209 -15.89 -6.30 -14.45
CA TYR A 209 -15.88 -4.94 -13.91
C TYR A 209 -16.89 -4.76 -12.78
N GLN A 210 -18.12 -5.27 -12.93
CA GLN A 210 -19.18 -5.05 -11.93
C GLN A 210 -18.85 -5.71 -10.60
N VAL A 211 -18.41 -6.97 -10.62
CA VAL A 211 -18.12 -7.73 -9.40
C VAL A 211 -16.80 -7.29 -8.78
N ILE A 212 -15.73 -7.22 -9.57
CA ILE A 212 -14.39 -6.95 -9.05
C ILE A 212 -14.27 -5.50 -8.58
N LYS A 213 -14.92 -4.52 -9.23
CA LYS A 213 -14.93 -3.12 -8.75
C LYS A 213 -15.49 -3.01 -7.34
N ARG A 214 -16.59 -3.71 -7.03
CA ARG A 214 -17.18 -3.71 -5.68
C ARG A 214 -16.20 -4.30 -4.67
N MET A 215 -15.60 -5.44 -4.98
CA MET A 215 -14.57 -6.06 -4.14
C MET A 215 -13.37 -5.12 -3.92
N THR A 216 -12.89 -4.46 -4.97
CA THR A 216 -11.79 -3.48 -4.89
C THR A 216 -12.14 -2.32 -3.94
N ILE A 217 -13.38 -1.83 -3.96
CA ILE A 217 -13.84 -0.77 -3.05
C ILE A 217 -13.86 -1.27 -1.60
N ASP A 218 -14.37 -2.48 -1.37
CA ASP A 218 -14.45 -3.04 -0.02
C ASP A 218 -13.05 -3.34 0.55
N PHE A 219 -12.14 -3.91 -0.25
CA PHE A 219 -10.74 -4.11 0.18
C PHE A 219 -9.98 -2.80 0.38
N LYS A 220 -10.32 -1.74 -0.37
CA LYS A 220 -9.80 -0.39 -0.11
C LYS A 220 -10.28 0.12 1.23
N LYS A 221 -11.59 0.02 1.51
CA LYS A 221 -12.17 0.42 2.80
C LYS A 221 -11.54 -0.34 3.97
N LEU A 222 -11.34 -1.66 3.84
CA LEU A 222 -10.63 -2.46 4.84
C LEU A 222 -9.17 -2.00 5.01
N SER A 223 -8.46 -1.72 3.91
CA SER A 223 -7.09 -1.18 3.97
C SER A 223 -7.02 0.18 4.65
N ASP A 224 -8.08 0.97 4.60
CA ASP A 224 -8.14 2.30 5.21
C ASP A 224 -8.41 2.17 6.70
N PHE A 225 -9.37 1.34 7.13
CA PHE A 225 -9.58 1.08 8.57
C PHE A 225 -8.32 0.61 9.30
N ILE A 226 -7.63 -0.40 8.75
CA ILE A 226 -6.39 -0.91 9.35
C ILE A 226 -5.24 0.10 9.15
N GLY A 227 -5.34 0.97 8.14
CA GLY A 227 -4.38 2.05 7.92
C GLY A 227 -4.45 3.13 8.97
N ASP A 228 -5.64 3.66 9.21
CA ASP A 228 -5.89 4.74 10.17
C ASP A 228 -5.60 4.25 11.59
N GLU A 229 -5.89 2.98 11.89
CA GLU A 229 -5.58 2.35 13.18
C GLU A 229 -4.05 2.29 13.42
N HIS A 230 -3.30 1.88 12.41
CA HIS A 230 -1.84 1.84 12.47
C HIS A 230 -1.25 3.25 12.62
N ASP A 231 -1.78 4.22 11.88
CA ASP A 231 -1.30 5.60 11.97
C ASP A 231 -1.58 6.20 13.37
N LEU A 232 -2.67 5.79 14.04
CA LEU A 232 -2.93 6.11 15.46
C LEU A 232 -1.98 5.40 16.43
N HIS A 233 -1.58 4.16 16.14
CA HIS A 233 -0.59 3.44 16.94
C HIS A 233 0.80 4.12 16.85
N GLU A 234 1.21 4.54 15.66
CA GLU A 234 2.46 5.31 15.48
C GLU A 234 2.40 6.66 16.22
N LEU A 235 1.26 7.36 16.18
CA LEU A 235 1.03 8.57 16.99
C LEU A 235 1.17 8.28 18.49
N GLN A 236 0.57 7.19 18.98
CA GLN A 236 0.65 6.79 20.39
C GLN A 236 2.10 6.55 20.83
N LEU A 237 2.88 5.80 20.06
CA LEU A 237 4.30 5.54 20.33
C LEU A 237 5.10 6.83 20.34
N LEU A 238 4.85 7.75 19.40
CA LEU A 238 5.52 9.04 19.35
C LEU A 238 5.25 9.89 20.58
N LEU A 239 3.98 9.95 21.02
CA LEU A 239 3.59 10.71 22.22
C LEU A 239 4.26 10.16 23.48
N ILE A 240 4.34 8.83 23.61
CA ILE A 240 5.04 8.16 24.71
C ILE A 240 6.53 8.52 24.70
N ASN A 241 7.19 8.42 23.54
CA ASN A 241 8.62 8.75 23.41
C ASN A 241 8.93 10.22 23.72
N ARG A 242 7.95 11.12 23.54
CA ARG A 242 8.03 12.54 23.89
C ARG A 242 7.62 12.86 25.33
N ASN A 243 7.34 11.84 26.15
CA ASN A 243 6.85 12.00 27.52
C ASN A 243 5.59 12.87 27.61
N VAL A 244 4.71 12.85 26.59
CA VAL A 244 3.42 13.52 26.66
C VAL A 244 2.53 12.74 27.64
N THR A 245 1.99 13.40 28.65
CA THR A 245 1.20 12.77 29.73
C THR A 245 -0.30 13.07 29.65
N ASN A 246 -0.78 13.60 28.52
CA ASN A 246 -2.19 14.00 28.37
C ASN A 246 -3.13 12.78 28.29
N GLU A 247 -3.73 12.39 29.42
CA GLU A 247 -4.64 11.24 29.52
C GLU A 247 -5.88 11.35 28.63
N SER A 248 -6.39 12.57 28.40
CA SER A 248 -7.54 12.80 27.52
C SER A 248 -7.19 12.39 26.08
N LEU A 249 -6.02 12.80 25.59
CA LEU A 249 -5.53 12.44 24.27
C LEU A 249 -5.35 10.92 24.11
N PHE A 250 -4.74 10.24 25.09
CA PHE A 250 -4.61 8.78 25.04
C PHE A 250 -5.96 8.07 25.05
N ARG A 251 -6.95 8.56 25.81
CA ARG A 251 -8.32 8.02 25.76
C ARG A 251 -8.97 8.18 24.39
N MET A 252 -8.77 9.32 23.73
CA MET A 252 -9.25 9.57 22.36
C MET A 252 -8.62 8.60 21.35
N ILE A 253 -7.29 8.41 21.42
CA ILE A 253 -6.56 7.46 20.58
C ILE A 253 -7.09 6.04 20.77
N ASN A 254 -7.15 5.56 22.02
CA ASN A 254 -7.58 4.20 22.34
C ASN A 254 -9.02 3.94 21.88
N LYS A 255 -9.93 4.90 22.10
CA LYS A 255 -11.31 4.80 21.63
C LYS A 255 -11.36 4.66 20.11
N LYS A 256 -10.60 5.50 19.39
CA LYS A 256 -10.62 5.48 17.92
C LYS A 256 -10.00 4.22 17.33
N GLN A 257 -8.91 3.73 17.93
CA GLN A 257 -8.32 2.43 17.56
C GLN A 257 -9.33 1.30 17.75
N PHE A 258 -10.05 1.27 18.87
CA PHE A 258 -11.08 0.25 19.11
C PHE A 258 -12.19 0.26 18.06
N GLU A 259 -12.71 1.45 17.71
CA GLU A 259 -13.72 1.60 16.64
C GLU A 259 -13.20 1.07 15.30
N LEU A 260 -11.99 1.47 14.89
CA LEU A 260 -11.39 1.08 13.62
C LEU A 260 -11.09 -0.43 13.55
N ARG A 261 -10.63 -1.03 14.65
CA ARG A 261 -10.43 -2.50 14.73
C ARG A 261 -11.76 -3.24 14.61
N SER A 262 -12.81 -2.77 15.30
CA SER A 262 -14.15 -3.35 15.20
C SER A 262 -14.68 -3.33 13.77
N ASP A 263 -14.56 -2.19 13.08
CA ASP A 263 -15.00 -2.04 11.70
C ASP A 263 -14.15 -2.86 10.72
N ALA A 264 -12.83 -2.93 10.95
CA ALA A 264 -11.92 -3.76 10.18
C ALA A 264 -12.25 -5.24 10.30
N TRP A 265 -12.51 -5.76 11.50
CA TRP A 265 -12.89 -7.16 11.72
C TRP A 265 -14.19 -7.52 11.01
N LYS A 266 -15.26 -6.74 11.24
CA LYS A 266 -16.58 -6.99 10.59
C LYS A 266 -16.47 -7.04 9.06
N LEU A 267 -15.71 -6.10 8.47
CA LEU A 267 -15.51 -6.07 7.02
C LEU A 267 -14.56 -7.18 6.56
N GLY A 268 -13.54 -7.48 7.34
CA GLY A 268 -12.57 -8.56 7.11
C GLY A 268 -13.25 -9.92 7.04
N GLU A 269 -14.07 -10.27 8.02
CA GLU A 269 -14.84 -11.52 8.08
C GLU A 269 -15.68 -11.71 6.81
N LYS A 270 -16.39 -10.67 6.39
CA LYS A 270 -17.19 -10.68 5.17
C LYS A 270 -16.34 -10.89 3.91
N LEU A 271 -15.17 -10.26 3.83
CA LEU A 271 -14.30 -10.34 2.64
C LEU A 271 -13.49 -11.65 2.56
N TYR A 272 -13.19 -12.25 3.71
CA TYR A 272 -12.44 -13.49 3.86
C TYR A 272 -13.32 -14.72 4.19
N GLU A 273 -14.63 -14.60 3.99
CA GLU A 273 -15.61 -15.67 4.24
C GLU A 273 -15.24 -16.98 3.50
N LYS A 274 -14.92 -16.86 2.21
CA LYS A 274 -14.52 -18.00 1.36
C LYS A 274 -13.12 -18.47 1.70
N ASP A 275 -12.81 -19.73 1.39
CA ASP A 275 -11.41 -20.15 1.30
C ASP A 275 -10.74 -19.60 0.03
N ALA A 276 -9.42 -19.73 -0.05
CA ALA A 276 -8.65 -19.17 -1.15
C ALA A 276 -8.87 -19.89 -2.48
N ASP A 277 -9.22 -21.19 -2.45
CA ASP A 277 -9.50 -21.98 -3.64
C ASP A 277 -10.84 -21.55 -4.25
N GLU A 278 -11.88 -21.45 -3.42
CA GLU A 278 -13.20 -20.99 -3.85
C GLU A 278 -13.15 -19.54 -4.37
N PHE A 279 -12.43 -18.67 -3.66
CA PHE A 279 -12.23 -17.28 -4.08
C PHE A 279 -11.57 -17.18 -5.45
N THR A 280 -10.51 -17.96 -5.69
CA THR A 280 -9.74 -17.88 -6.95
C THR A 280 -10.40 -18.61 -8.10
N ALA A 281 -11.09 -19.73 -7.86
CA ALA A 281 -11.90 -20.42 -8.87
C ALA A 281 -12.99 -19.50 -9.45
N LYS A 282 -13.63 -18.68 -8.60
CA LYS A 282 -14.61 -17.68 -9.05
C LYS A 282 -13.99 -16.64 -10.01
N LEU A 283 -12.79 -16.15 -9.69
CA LEU A 283 -12.05 -15.22 -10.54
C LEU A 283 -11.58 -15.86 -11.85
N GLU A 284 -11.19 -17.14 -11.82
CA GLU A 284 -10.83 -17.91 -13.02
C GLU A 284 -12.00 -18.01 -14.00
N ASN A 285 -13.19 -18.32 -13.49
CA ASN A 285 -14.40 -18.39 -14.30
C ASN A 285 -14.73 -17.04 -14.96
N TYR A 286 -14.48 -15.92 -14.28
CA TYR A 286 -14.60 -14.60 -14.89
C TYR A 286 -13.54 -14.37 -15.96
N TYR A 287 -12.30 -14.80 -15.72
CA TYR A 287 -11.20 -14.66 -16.68
C TYR A 287 -11.46 -15.43 -17.98
N LYS A 288 -11.94 -16.69 -17.89
CA LYS A 288 -12.31 -17.50 -19.06
C LYS A 288 -13.36 -16.79 -19.92
N LYS A 289 -14.48 -16.39 -19.31
CA LYS A 289 -15.56 -15.63 -19.98
C LYS A 289 -15.09 -14.28 -20.55
N TRP A 290 -14.11 -13.66 -19.91
CA TRP A 290 -13.54 -12.40 -20.38
C TRP A 290 -12.67 -12.60 -21.63
N LYS A 291 -11.96 -13.72 -21.74
CA LYS A 291 -11.13 -14.08 -22.90
C LYS A 291 -11.92 -14.63 -24.08
N GLU A 292 -13.06 -15.27 -23.83
CA GLU A 292 -13.97 -15.80 -24.87
C GLU A 292 -14.76 -14.70 -25.61
N LYS A 293 -14.85 -13.50 -25.03
CA LYS A 293 -15.57 -12.33 -25.56
C LYS A 293 -14.62 -11.30 -26.15
#